data_AF-A0A913XYT6-F1
#
_entry.id   AF-A0A913XYT6-F1
#
_cell.length_a   1.000
_cell.length_b   1.000
_cell.length_c   1.000
_cell.angle_alpha   90.00
_cell.angle_beta   90.00
_cell.angle_gamma   90.00
#
_symmetry.space_group_name_H-M   'P 1'
#
loop_
_entity.id
_entity.type
_entity.pdbx_description
1 polymer ?
#
loop_
_entity_poly.entity_id
_entity_poly.type
_entity_poly.pdbx_seq_one_letter_code
_entity_poly.pdbx_strand_id
1 'polypeptide(L)'
;MGLRVYWELCRKYGVKCADVWYKEVPDEVRVSEDGQVEIWWDRGVETTQKMEHNRPDVTVLNRAAQEWTFVDFSVPWDKNVVLKEDEKVAKYAPLAKEIRKMHRVSTKVVPLVVGCLGVVSSRFVGYLKVLGIPDVLGGMQTCAVIGTTLILQKVLSV
;
A
#
# COMPACT_ATOMS: atom_id res chain seq x y z
N MET A 1 -8.37 6.03 -0.41
CA MET A 1 -8.18 4.61 -0.08
C MET A 1 -6.85 4.36 0.63
N GLY A 2 -5.70 4.60 0.00
CA GLY A 2 -4.38 4.29 0.58
C GLY A 2 -4.08 4.98 1.92
N LEU A 3 -4.61 6.19 2.14
CA LEU A 3 -4.44 6.94 3.39
C LEU A 3 -4.89 6.17 4.63
N ARG A 4 -6.01 5.43 4.55
CA ARG A 4 -6.52 4.64 5.68
C ARG A 4 -5.53 3.54 6.06
N VAL A 5 -4.97 2.86 5.07
CA VAL A 5 -3.99 1.78 5.29
C VAL A 5 -2.69 2.33 5.84
N TYR A 6 -2.20 3.44 5.30
CA TYR A 6 -1.02 4.14 5.83
C TYR A 6 -1.20 4.52 7.31
N TRP A 7 -2.35 5.12 7.65
CA TRP A 7 -2.67 5.48 9.03
C TRP A 7 -2.68 4.27 9.97
N GLU A 8 -3.27 3.14 9.56
CA GLU A 8 -3.24 1.91 10.36
C GLU A 8 -1.83 1.34 10.53
N LEU A 9 -0.99 1.42 9.48
CA LEU A 9 0.41 1.03 9.57
C LEU A 9 1.17 1.92 10.56
N CYS A 10 0.96 3.25 10.53
CA CYS A 10 1.55 4.15 11.51
C CYS A 10 1.17 3.77 12.93
N ARG A 11 -0.13 3.52 13.19
CA ARG A 11 -0.60 3.10 14.51
C ARG A 11 -0.02 1.78 14.96
N LYS A 12 0.03 0.78 14.07
CA LYS A 12 0.58 -0.55 14.35
C LYS A 12 2.05 -0.46 14.80
N TYR A 13 2.84 0.38 14.15
CA TYR A 13 4.28 0.50 14.40
C TYR A 13 4.66 1.63 15.36
N GLY A 14 3.69 2.26 16.03
CA GLY A 14 3.96 3.35 16.97
C GLY A 14 4.57 4.60 16.31
N VAL A 15 4.36 4.79 15.01
CA VAL A 15 4.79 5.97 14.28
C VAL A 15 3.75 7.08 14.51
N LYS A 16 4.22 8.30 14.79
CA LYS A 16 3.35 9.45 15.02
C LYS A 16 2.40 9.65 13.83
N CYS A 17 1.11 9.74 14.14
CA CYS A 17 0.03 9.95 13.18
C CYS A 17 -1.10 10.75 13.86
N ALA A 18 -2.06 11.22 13.07
CA ALA A 18 -3.23 11.95 13.55
C ALA A 18 -4.17 11.05 14.36
N ASP A 19 -5.02 11.65 15.20
CA ASP A 19 -6.00 10.91 16.02
C ASP A 19 -7.01 10.12 15.19
N VAL A 20 -7.31 10.60 13.99
CA VAL A 20 -8.28 10.01 13.06
C VAL A 20 -7.74 10.01 11.63
N TRP A 21 -8.00 8.91 10.91
CA TRP A 21 -7.40 8.65 9.60
C TRP A 21 -7.70 9.69 8.51
N TYR A 22 -8.86 10.36 8.56
CA TYR A 22 -9.25 11.34 7.54
C TYR A 22 -8.65 12.74 7.77
N LYS A 23 -7.98 12.96 8.92
CA LYS A 23 -7.15 14.14 9.18
C LYS A 23 -5.66 13.86 8.93
N GLU A 24 -5.33 12.64 8.55
CA GLU A 24 -3.95 12.22 8.30
C GLU A 24 -3.39 12.90 7.05
N VAL A 25 -2.14 13.36 7.13
CA VAL A 25 -1.40 13.93 6.01
C VAL A 25 -0.06 13.19 5.95
N PRO A 26 0.15 12.27 5.00
CA PRO A 26 1.37 11.49 4.94
C PRO A 26 2.60 12.36 4.70
N ASP A 27 3.66 12.13 5.48
CA ASP A 27 4.99 12.64 5.18
C ASP A 27 5.73 11.63 4.29
N GLU A 28 6.68 12.11 3.49
CA GLU A 28 7.47 11.26 2.58
C GLU A 28 8.14 10.10 3.32
N VAL A 29 8.64 10.38 4.53
CA VAL A 29 9.16 9.37 5.47
C VAL A 29 8.73 9.71 6.88
N ARG A 30 8.24 8.70 7.60
CA ARG A 30 8.11 8.73 9.05
C ARG A 30 8.88 7.60 9.69
N VAL A 31 9.35 7.85 10.91
CA VAL A 31 10.16 6.91 11.68
C VAL A 31 9.51 6.72 13.05
N SER A 32 9.55 5.50 13.57
CA SER A 32 9.14 5.20 14.95
C SER A 32 10.09 5.83 15.96
N GLU A 33 9.64 6.06 17.20
CA GLU A 33 10.47 6.71 18.24
C GLU A 33 11.76 5.95 18.54
N ASP A 34 11.75 4.63 18.41
CA ASP A 34 12.90 3.73 18.60
C ASP A 34 13.81 3.58 17.36
N GLY A 35 13.46 4.23 16.24
CA GLY A 35 14.19 4.15 14.97
C GLY A 35 14.11 2.78 14.26
N GLN A 36 13.35 1.82 14.79
CA GLN A 36 13.30 0.46 14.26
C GLN A 36 12.41 0.33 13.02
N VAL A 37 11.43 1.22 12.86
CA VAL A 37 10.50 1.18 11.74
C VAL A 37 10.46 2.50 11.01
N GLU A 38 10.52 2.44 9.68
CA GLU A 38 10.23 3.57 8.81
C GLU A 38 9.05 3.24 7.90
N ILE A 39 8.19 4.23 7.68
CA ILE A 39 7.08 4.15 6.73
C ILE A 39 7.25 5.27 5.73
N TRP A 40 7.43 4.91 4.48
CA TRP A 40 7.60 5.84 3.36
C TRP A 40 6.31 5.93 2.58
N TRP A 41 5.93 7.15 2.18
CA TRP A 41 4.75 7.42 1.36
C TRP A 41 5.16 7.99 0.02
N ASP A 42 4.71 7.34 -1.07
CA ASP A 42 4.97 7.74 -2.45
C ASP A 42 6.45 8.15 -2.69
N ARG A 43 7.38 7.32 -2.21
CA ARG A 43 8.83 7.56 -2.30
C ARG A 43 9.50 6.48 -3.12
N GLY A 44 10.40 6.89 -4.01
CA GLY A 44 11.24 5.98 -4.77
C GLY A 44 12.28 5.28 -3.88
N VAL A 45 12.47 3.99 -4.10
CA VAL A 45 13.52 3.19 -3.49
C VAL A 45 14.76 3.26 -4.37
N GLU A 46 15.88 3.65 -3.78
CA GLU A 46 17.17 3.69 -4.46
C GLU A 46 17.78 2.28 -4.54
N THR A 47 18.26 1.92 -5.72
CA THR A 47 18.87 0.62 -5.99
C THR A 47 20.14 0.79 -6.83
N THR A 48 21.07 -0.16 -6.72
CA THR A 48 22.34 -0.13 -7.47
C THR A 48 22.11 -0.37 -8.96
N GLN A 49 21.13 -1.20 -9.30
CA GLN A 49 20.68 -1.42 -10.67
C GLN A 49 19.50 -0.50 -10.99
N LYS A 50 19.39 -0.07 -12.25
CA LYS A 50 18.23 0.69 -12.72
C LYS A 50 17.01 -0.21 -12.74
N MET A 51 15.99 0.15 -11.95
CA MET A 51 14.69 -0.52 -11.94
C MET A 51 13.72 0.21 -12.86
N GLU A 52 12.87 -0.53 -13.57
CA GLU A 52 11.76 0.02 -14.35
C GLU A 52 10.69 0.63 -13.45
N HIS A 53 10.47 0.00 -12.29
CA HIS A 53 9.52 0.44 -11.28
C HIS A 53 10.17 0.38 -9.89
N ASN A 54 10.34 1.55 -9.26
CA ASN A 54 10.98 1.66 -7.96
C ASN A 54 10.20 2.51 -6.95
N ARG A 55 8.99 2.96 -7.27
CA ARG A 55 8.16 3.81 -6.41
C ARG A 55 6.86 3.09 -6.05
N PRO A 56 6.84 2.30 -4.96
CA PRO A 56 5.59 1.80 -4.36
C PRO A 56 4.82 2.94 -3.68
N ASP A 57 3.50 2.80 -3.59
CA ASP A 57 2.66 3.79 -2.88
C ASP A 57 3.04 3.90 -1.39
N VAL A 58 3.32 2.77 -0.74
CA VAL A 58 3.82 2.72 0.64
C VAL A 58 4.94 1.70 0.76
N THR A 59 6.00 2.06 1.47
CA THR A 59 7.08 1.13 1.85
C THR A 59 7.26 1.13 3.35
N VAL A 60 7.25 -0.05 3.97
CA VAL A 60 7.53 -0.23 5.40
C VAL A 60 8.87 -0.93 5.56
N LEU A 61 9.80 -0.28 6.25
CA LEU A 61 11.11 -0.81 6.60
C LEU A 61 11.06 -1.21 8.07
N ASN A 62 11.03 -2.50 8.36
CA ASN A 62 11.11 -3.01 9.72
C ASN A 62 12.51 -3.57 9.98
N ARG A 63 13.35 -2.78 10.64
CA ARG A 63 14.74 -3.16 10.98
C ARG A 63 14.79 -4.24 12.04
N ALA A 64 13.88 -4.21 13.03
CA ALA A 64 13.81 -5.23 14.06
C ALA A 64 13.52 -6.63 13.48
N ALA A 65 12.63 -6.70 12.48
CA ALA A 65 12.29 -7.95 11.80
C ALA A 65 13.15 -8.26 10.56
N GLN A 66 14.08 -7.37 10.18
CA GLN A 66 14.83 -7.46 8.92
C GLN A 66 13.89 -7.71 7.73
N GLU A 67 12.83 -6.92 7.61
CA GLU A 67 11.76 -7.08 6.62
C GLU A 67 11.39 -5.75 5.96
N TRP A 68 11.25 -5.76 4.64
CA TRP A 68 10.69 -4.65 3.87
C TRP A 68 9.37 -5.07 3.24
N THR A 69 8.35 -4.24 3.37
CA THR A 69 7.03 -4.48 2.78
C THR A 69 6.66 -3.35 1.83
N PHE A 70 6.41 -3.69 0.56
CA PHE A 70 5.89 -2.78 -0.45
C PHE A 70 4.39 -2.96 -0.58
N VAL A 71 3.65 -1.85 -0.50
CA VAL A 71 2.19 -1.83 -0.64
C VAL A 71 1.84 -0.93 -1.79
N ASP A 72 0.91 -1.39 -2.63
CA ASP A 72 0.52 -0.68 -3.85
C ASP A 72 -1.00 -0.80 -4.03
N PHE A 73 -1.66 0.32 -4.30
CA PHE A 73 -3.12 0.42 -4.35
C PHE A 73 -3.61 0.50 -5.79
N SER A 74 -4.84 0.04 -6.07
CA SER A 74 -5.50 0.30 -7.36
C SER A 74 -7.01 0.15 -7.30
N VAL A 75 -7.68 0.88 -8.19
CA VAL A 75 -9.14 0.81 -8.41
C VAL A 75 -9.44 0.49 -9.88
N PRO A 76 -9.40 -0.79 -10.29
CA PRO A 76 -9.72 -1.16 -11.67
C PRO A 76 -11.22 -1.41 -11.85
N TRP A 77 -11.62 -1.73 -13.09
CA TRP A 77 -12.90 -2.39 -13.32
C TRP A 77 -12.95 -3.74 -12.59
N ASP A 78 -14.09 -4.09 -12.00
CA ASP A 78 -14.24 -5.25 -11.12
C ASP A 78 -13.74 -6.57 -11.72
N LYS A 79 -13.98 -6.80 -13.02
CA LYS A 79 -13.53 -8.01 -13.71
C LYS A 79 -12.00 -8.17 -13.75
N ASN A 80 -11.27 -7.06 -13.56
CA ASN A 80 -9.82 -7.01 -13.66
C ASN A 80 -9.11 -7.01 -12.30
N VAL A 81 -9.84 -7.14 -11.18
CA VAL A 81 -9.24 -7.08 -9.83
C VAL A 81 -8.11 -8.09 -9.67
N VAL A 82 -8.36 -9.37 -9.95
CA VAL A 82 -7.35 -10.44 -9.79
C VAL A 82 -6.17 -10.24 -10.75
N LEU A 83 -6.45 -9.89 -12.01
CA LEU A 83 -5.40 -9.60 -12.99
C LEU A 83 -4.48 -8.47 -12.50
N LYS A 84 -5.06 -7.40 -11.94
CA LYS A 84 -4.32 -6.23 -11.44
C LYS A 84 -3.51 -6.55 -10.17
N GLU A 85 -3.98 -7.45 -9.33
CA GLU A 85 -3.18 -7.97 -8.20
C GLU A 85 -1.93 -8.67 -8.72
N ASP A 86 -2.09 -9.62 -9.65
CA ASP A 86 -0.98 -10.41 -10.19
C ASP A 86 0.03 -9.52 -10.96
N GLU A 87 -0.46 -8.57 -11.75
CA GLU A 87 0.37 -7.56 -12.43
C GLU A 87 1.23 -6.75 -11.44
N LYS A 88 0.65 -6.30 -10.33
CA LYS A 88 1.39 -5.51 -9.31
C LYS A 88 2.44 -6.36 -8.59
N VAL A 89 2.12 -7.62 -8.28
CA VAL A 89 3.11 -8.54 -7.69
C VAL A 89 4.28 -8.75 -8.64
N ALA A 90 4.00 -9.02 -9.92
CA ALA A 90 5.03 -9.17 -10.95
C ALA A 90 5.85 -7.88 -11.14
N LYS A 91 5.20 -6.72 -11.15
CA LYS A 91 5.81 -5.39 -11.30
C LYS A 91 6.89 -5.12 -10.25
N TYR A 92 6.63 -5.43 -8.98
CA TYR A 92 7.56 -5.15 -7.88
C TYR A 92 8.45 -6.34 -7.50
N ALA A 93 8.27 -7.51 -8.11
CA ALA A 93 9.13 -8.68 -7.84
C ALA A 93 10.63 -8.42 -8.12
N PRO A 94 11.03 -7.72 -9.21
CA PRO A 94 12.44 -7.36 -9.43
C PRO A 94 13.00 -6.46 -8.33
N LEU A 95 12.25 -5.42 -7.93
CA LEU A 95 12.64 -4.52 -6.84
C LEU A 95 12.80 -5.28 -5.52
N ALA A 96 11.84 -6.14 -5.19
CA ALA A 96 11.87 -6.96 -3.98
C ALA A 96 13.06 -7.93 -3.96
N LYS A 97 13.47 -8.44 -5.12
CA LYS A 97 14.67 -9.29 -5.26
C LYS A 97 15.95 -8.49 -5.05
N GLU A 98 16.05 -7.29 -5.63
CA GLU A 98 17.23 -6.44 -5.50
C GLU A 98 17.43 -5.95 -4.05
N ILE A 99 16.35 -5.52 -3.40
CA ILE A 99 16.39 -5.08 -1.99
C ILE A 99 16.77 -6.23 -1.06
N ARG A 100 16.22 -7.43 -1.29
CA ARG A 100 16.62 -8.64 -0.56
C ARG A 100 18.12 -8.92 -0.69
N LYS A 101 18.69 -8.74 -1.87
CA LYS A 101 20.12 -8.94 -2.13
C LYS A 101 20.97 -7.84 -1.47
N MET A 102 20.58 -6.57 -1.63
CA MET A 102 21.34 -5.41 -1.18
C MET A 102 21.36 -5.30 0.35
N HIS A 103 20.21 -5.41 0.99
CA HIS A 103 20.07 -5.19 2.42
C HIS A 103 20.08 -6.49 3.25
N ARG A 104 20.07 -7.66 2.60
CA ARG A 104 19.98 -8.99 3.25
C ARG A 104 18.74 -9.14 4.13
N VAL A 105 17.62 -8.53 3.70
CA VAL A 105 16.33 -8.52 4.39
C VAL A 105 15.30 -9.38 3.65
N SER A 106 14.28 -9.85 4.37
CA SER A 106 13.09 -10.41 3.74
C SER A 106 12.28 -9.30 3.06
N THR A 107 11.56 -9.64 1.99
CA THR A 107 10.78 -8.67 1.21
C THR A 107 9.40 -9.21 0.88
N LYS A 108 8.38 -8.37 1.03
CA LYS A 108 6.97 -8.67 0.74
C LYS A 108 6.40 -7.63 -0.22
N VAL A 109 5.54 -8.08 -1.14
CA VAL A 109 4.77 -7.21 -2.04
C VAL A 109 3.30 -7.47 -1.75
N VAL A 110 2.55 -6.42 -1.41
CA VAL A 110 1.15 -6.50 -1.01
C VAL A 110 0.31 -5.61 -1.93
N PRO A 111 -0.34 -6.18 -2.96
CA PRO A 111 -1.25 -5.43 -3.80
C PRO A 111 -2.60 -5.27 -3.07
N LEU A 112 -3.05 -4.04 -2.88
CA LEU A 112 -4.36 -3.74 -2.31
C LEU A 112 -5.27 -3.18 -3.41
N VAL A 113 -6.00 -4.08 -4.05
CA VAL A 113 -6.83 -3.78 -5.22
C VAL A 113 -8.31 -3.90 -4.85
N VAL A 114 -9.09 -2.87 -5.16
CA VAL A 114 -10.54 -2.87 -4.97
C VAL A 114 -11.20 -2.38 -6.25
N GLY A 115 -12.10 -3.17 -6.82
CA GLY A 115 -12.85 -2.79 -8.01
C GLY A 115 -13.67 -1.51 -7.80
N CYS A 116 -13.97 -0.80 -8.88
CA CYS A 116 -14.71 0.45 -8.85
C CYS A 116 -16.10 0.35 -8.22
N LEU A 117 -16.74 -0.84 -8.23
CA LEU A 117 -18.02 -1.08 -7.52
C LEU A 117 -17.82 -1.74 -6.14
N GLY A 118 -16.58 -1.79 -5.66
CA GLY A 118 -16.23 -2.37 -4.37
C GLY A 118 -15.90 -3.87 -4.40
N VAL A 119 -15.78 -4.50 -5.58
CA VAL A 119 -15.41 -5.93 -5.67
C VAL A 119 -13.96 -6.13 -5.21
N VAL A 120 -13.72 -7.15 -4.38
CA VAL A 120 -12.37 -7.57 -3.97
C VAL A 120 -12.16 -9.05 -4.24
N SER A 121 -10.91 -9.46 -4.39
CA SER A 121 -10.56 -10.88 -4.48
C SER A 121 -10.71 -11.56 -3.11
N SER A 122 -10.81 -12.89 -3.11
CA SER A 122 -10.73 -13.69 -1.88
C SER A 122 -9.36 -13.60 -1.18
N ARG A 123 -8.32 -13.13 -1.89
CA ARG A 123 -6.96 -12.96 -1.37
C ARG A 123 -6.80 -11.70 -0.52
N PHE A 124 -7.71 -10.74 -0.67
CA PHE A 124 -7.64 -9.42 -0.02
C PHE A 124 -7.48 -9.49 1.51
N VAL A 125 -8.25 -10.36 2.16
CA VAL A 125 -8.14 -10.57 3.62
C VAL A 125 -6.77 -11.13 4.00
N GLY A 126 -6.18 -11.98 3.16
CA GLY A 126 -4.82 -12.48 3.34
C GLY A 126 -3.79 -11.35 3.31
N TYR A 127 -3.95 -10.38 2.40
CA TYR A 127 -3.08 -9.21 2.32
C TYR A 127 -3.15 -8.33 3.58
N LEU A 128 -4.35 -8.08 4.12
CA LEU A 128 -4.50 -7.35 5.39
C LEU A 128 -3.85 -8.08 6.56
N LYS A 129 -3.97 -9.42 6.61
CA LYS A 129 -3.28 -10.25 7.62
C LYS A 129 -1.76 -10.17 7.50
N VAL A 130 -1.22 -10.17 6.29
CA VAL A 130 0.22 -9.98 6.05
C VAL A 130 0.69 -8.62 6.56
N LEU A 131 -0.11 -7.57 6.35
CA LEU A 131 0.17 -6.23 6.90
C LEU A 131 -0.06 -6.14 8.41
N GLY A 132 -0.79 -7.08 9.02
CA GLY A 132 -1.10 -7.09 10.45
C GLY A 132 -1.90 -5.87 10.90
N ILE A 133 -2.75 -5.33 10.03
CA ILE A 133 -3.64 -4.19 10.32
C ILE A 133 -5.08 -4.69 10.55
N PRO A 134 -5.93 -3.93 11.25
CA PRO A 134 -7.34 -4.27 11.41
C PRO A 134 -8.07 -4.33 10.08
N ASP A 135 -9.28 -4.90 10.10
CA ASP A 135 -10.13 -4.93 8.90
C ASP A 135 -10.53 -3.50 8.50
N VAL A 136 -10.10 -3.10 7.31
CA VAL A 136 -10.39 -1.81 6.69
C VAL A 136 -11.15 -1.96 5.38
N LEU A 137 -11.59 -3.19 5.03
CA LEU A 137 -12.20 -3.52 3.75
C LEU A 137 -13.40 -2.62 3.44
N GLY A 138 -14.37 -2.50 4.36
CA GLY A 138 -15.56 -1.68 4.14
C GLY A 138 -15.23 -0.20 3.87
N GLY A 139 -14.22 0.33 4.57
CA GLY A 139 -13.73 1.69 4.35
C GLY A 139 -13.06 1.86 2.98
N MET A 140 -12.29 0.86 2.54
CA MET A 140 -11.64 0.86 1.23
C MET A 140 -12.64 0.72 0.08
N GLN A 141 -13.65 -0.15 0.21
CA GLN A 141 -14.75 -0.28 -0.75
C GLN A 141 -15.53 1.02 -0.87
N THR A 142 -15.89 1.63 0.27
CA THR A 142 -16.58 2.93 0.30
C THR A 142 -15.77 4.01 -0.42
N CYS A 143 -14.45 4.07 -0.18
CA CYS A 143 -13.57 5.00 -0.90
C CYS A 143 -13.55 4.75 -2.41
N ALA A 144 -13.52 3.48 -2.85
CA ALA A 144 -13.48 3.12 -4.27
C ALA A 144 -14.77 3.54 -4.99
N VAL A 145 -15.92 3.27 -4.38
CA VAL A 145 -17.24 3.61 -4.91
C VAL A 145 -17.41 5.14 -4.97
N ILE A 146 -17.14 5.85 -3.86
CA ILE A 146 -17.22 7.32 -3.83
C ILE A 146 -16.29 7.93 -4.88
N GLY A 147 -15.05 7.46 -4.98
CA GLY A 147 -14.08 7.93 -5.97
C GLY A 147 -14.59 7.75 -7.40
N THR A 148 -15.20 6.59 -7.69
CA THR A 148 -15.78 6.28 -8.99
C THR A 148 -16.99 7.17 -9.29
N THR A 149 -17.90 7.36 -8.34
CA THR A 149 -19.06 8.25 -8.48
C THR A 149 -18.63 9.69 -8.75
N LEU A 150 -17.61 10.19 -8.04
CA LEU A 150 -17.08 11.54 -8.26
C LEU A 150 -16.47 11.71 -9.65
N ILE A 151 -15.78 10.68 -10.17
CA ILE A 151 -15.26 10.69 -11.55
C ILE A 151 -16.43 10.73 -12.55
N LEU A 152 -17.46 9.91 -12.36
CA LEU A 152 -18.63 9.88 -13.23
C LEU A 152 -19.38 11.22 -13.23
N GLN A 153 -19.60 11.84 -12.07
CA GLN A 153 -20.23 13.16 -11.96
C GLN A 153 -19.45 14.23 -12.75
N LYS A 154 -18.11 14.23 -12.62
CA LYS A 154 -17.25 15.18 -13.35
C LYS A 154 -17.29 14.97 -14.86
N VAL A 155 -17.33 13.73 -15.32
CA VAL A 155 -17.30 13.41 -16.76
C VAL A 155 -18.67 13.59 -17.40
N LEU A 156 -19.73 13.14 -16.74
CA LEU A 156 -21.09 13.16 -17.28
C LEU A 156 -21.79 14.52 -17.13
N SER A 157 -21.19 15.46 -16.39
CA SER A 157 -21.75 16.80 -16.15
C SER A 157 -23.19 16.75 -15.62
N VAL A 158 -23.45 15.85 -14.67
CA VAL A 158 -24.73 15.74 -13.94
C VAL A 158 -24.52 16.13 -12.49
#